data_AF-A0A0M8TCV3-F1
#
_entry.id   AF-A0A0M8TCV3-F1
#
_cell.length_a   1.000
_cell.length_b   1.000
_cell.length_c   1.000
_cell.angle_alpha   90.00
_cell.angle_beta   90.00
_cell.angle_gamma   90.00
#
_symmetry.space_group_name_H-M   'P 1'
#
loop_
_entity.id
_entity.type
_entity.pdbx_description
1 polymer ?
#
loop_
_entity_poly.entity_id
_entity_poly.type
_entity_poly.pdbx_seq_one_letter_code
_entity_poly.pdbx_strand_id
1 'polypeptide(L)'
;MDPAKPKVFQHGRVHIQADRGILEVFRRSNVIGPYRYPLAWVTVCAEARRGGLTRLYFGIAEDLGEPIYGSVPGAGPVFFRHEIPTADEPLYRAFFTELAQLADRPIAV
;
A
#
# COMPACT_ATOMS: atom_id res chain seq x y z
N MET A 1 13.70 19.27 16.14
CA MET A 1 12.58 18.36 15.86
C MET A 1 13.14 16.96 15.84
N ASP A 2 12.55 16.05 16.61
CA ASP A 2 12.89 14.63 16.54
C ASP A 2 12.58 14.15 15.11
N PRO A 3 13.50 13.49 14.37
CA PRO A 3 13.13 12.93 13.08
C PRO A 3 11.99 11.95 13.32
N ALA A 4 10.83 12.21 12.71
CA ALA A 4 9.70 11.31 12.79
C ALA A 4 10.18 9.89 12.42
N LYS A 5 9.99 8.94 13.33
CA LYS A 5 10.43 7.56 13.11
C LYS A 5 9.70 7.00 11.89
N PRO A 6 10.37 6.27 10.98
CA PRO A 6 9.72 5.67 9.82
C PRO A 6 8.55 4.79 10.27
N LYS A 7 7.43 4.90 9.56
CA LYS A 7 6.26 4.07 9.78
C LYS A 7 6.48 2.74 9.07
N VAL A 8 6.53 1.64 9.81
CA VAL A 8 6.91 0.33 9.28
C VAL A 8 5.77 -0.67 9.45
N PHE A 9 5.51 -1.44 8.41
CA PHE A 9 4.59 -2.57 8.41
C PHE A 9 5.30 -3.82 7.89
N GLN A 10 5.23 -4.90 8.65
CA GLN A 10 5.80 -6.19 8.29
C GLN A 10 4.72 -7.25 8.39
N HIS A 11 4.47 -7.92 7.27
CA HIS A 11 3.51 -9.01 7.21
C HIS A 11 3.91 -10.03 6.15
N GLY A 12 3.99 -11.30 6.54
CA GLY A 12 4.43 -12.39 5.69
C GLY A 12 5.80 -12.13 5.06
N ARG A 13 5.83 -11.91 3.74
CA ARG A 13 7.05 -11.71 2.93
C ARG A 13 7.29 -10.26 2.53
N VAL A 14 6.49 -9.33 3.04
CA VAL A 14 6.55 -7.91 2.68
C VAL A 14 6.97 -7.08 3.89
N HIS A 15 7.87 -6.13 3.63
CA HIS A 15 8.21 -5.04 4.54
C HIS A 15 7.89 -3.74 3.80
N ILE A 16 7.00 -2.93 4.37
CA ILE A 16 6.63 -1.62 3.85
C ILE A 16 7.14 -0.59 4.86
N GLN A 17 7.82 0.44 4.38
CA GLN A 17 8.13 1.61 5.22
C GLN A 17 7.70 2.90 4.53
N ALA A 18 7.21 3.85 5.32
CA ALA A 18 6.98 5.21 4.89
C ALA A 18 7.85 6.15 5.72
N ASP A 19 8.70 6.91 5.04
CA ASP A 19 9.58 7.91 5.65
C ASP A 19 9.70 9.13 4.73
N ARG A 20 9.66 10.33 5.32
CA ARG A 20 9.84 11.62 4.61
C ARG A 20 9.05 11.74 3.30
N GLY A 21 7.81 11.24 3.29
CA GLY A 21 6.92 11.30 2.13
C GLY A 21 7.22 10.27 1.03
N ILE A 22 8.09 9.29 1.29
CA ILE A 22 8.40 8.18 0.37
C ILE A 22 7.87 6.88 0.96
N LEU A 23 7.16 6.10 0.14
CA LEU A 23 6.83 4.71 0.44
C LEU A 23 7.87 3.80 -0.20
N GLU A 24 8.37 2.84 0.58
CA GLU A 24 9.26 1.79 0.11
C GLU A 24 8.66 0.42 0.39
N VAL A 25 8.60 -0.43 -0.64
CA VAL A 25 8.07 -1.79 -0.54
C VAL A 25 9.18 -2.79 -0.85
N PHE A 26 9.56 -3.55 0.17
CA PHE A 26 10.53 -4.63 0.11
C PHE A 26 9.81 -5.98 0.14
N ARG A 27 10.22 -6.89 -0.74
CA ARG A 27 9.69 -8.25 -0.84
C ARG A 27 10.83 -9.24 -0.70
N ARG A 28 10.64 -10.29 0.09
CA ARG A 28 11.54 -11.46 0.09
C ARG A 28 11.39 -12.22 -1.22
N SER A 29 12.09 -11.81 -2.28
CA SER A 29 12.01 -12.40 -3.63
C SER A 29 13.33 -12.25 -4.40
N ASN A 30 13.41 -12.86 -5.58
CA ASN A 30 14.56 -12.77 -6.49
C ASN A 30 14.62 -11.48 -7.33
N VAL A 31 13.65 -10.56 -7.17
CA VAL A 31 13.68 -9.25 -7.84
C VAL A 31 14.59 -8.31 -7.05
N ILE A 32 15.51 -7.68 -7.76
CA ILE A 32 16.52 -6.76 -7.21
C ILE A 32 15.89 -5.39 -7.00
N GLY A 33 15.79 -4.97 -5.73
CA GLY A 33 15.47 -3.59 -5.32
C GLY A 33 14.05 -3.39 -4.77
N PRO A 34 13.86 -2.43 -3.85
CA PRO A 34 12.55 -2.01 -3.39
C PRO A 34 11.83 -1.16 -4.44
N TYR A 35 10.51 -1.21 -4.44
CA TYR A 35 9.69 -0.19 -5.10
C TYR A 35 9.73 1.07 -4.24
N ARG A 36 10.06 2.22 -4.82
CA ARG A 36 10.12 3.51 -4.13
C ARG A 36 9.28 4.53 -4.87
N TYR A 37 8.27 5.08 -4.21
CA TYR A 37 7.35 6.07 -4.77
C TYR A 37 7.04 7.17 -3.76
N PRO A 38 6.79 8.42 -4.20
CA PRO A 38 6.17 9.41 -3.34
C PRO A 38 4.88 8.86 -2.76
N LEU A 39 4.71 8.93 -1.44
CA LEU A 39 3.54 8.41 -0.73
C LEU A 39 2.25 9.01 -1.27
N ALA A 40 2.28 10.30 -1.62
CA ALA A 40 1.16 11.03 -2.22
C ALA A 40 0.65 10.38 -3.52
N TRP A 41 1.50 9.66 -4.24
CA TRP A 41 1.15 9.03 -5.52
C TRP A 41 0.68 7.59 -5.36
N VAL A 42 0.77 6.99 -4.17
CA VAL A 42 0.44 5.58 -3.99
C VAL A 42 -1.07 5.39 -3.90
N THR A 43 -1.54 4.32 -4.54
CA THR A 43 -2.86 3.74 -4.30
C THR A 43 -2.73 2.22 -4.13
N VAL A 44 -3.58 1.63 -3.29
CA VAL A 44 -3.67 0.20 -3.04
C VAL A 44 -5.09 -0.28 -3.22
N CYS A 45 -5.29 -1.18 -4.17
CA CYS A 45 -6.59 -1.79 -4.44
C CYS A 45 -6.64 -3.22 -3.89
N ALA A 46 -7.68 -3.54 -3.12
CA ALA A 46 -7.94 -4.88 -2.61
C ALA A 46 -9.04 -5.56 -3.44
N GLU A 47 -8.66 -6.62 -4.17
CA GLU A 47 -9.60 -7.43 -4.95
C GLU A 47 -9.80 -8.78 -4.28
N ALA A 48 -11.00 -9.05 -3.77
CA ALA A 48 -11.36 -10.36 -3.26
C ALA A 48 -11.33 -11.41 -4.38
N ARG A 49 -10.71 -12.55 -4.12
CA ARG A 49 -10.61 -13.69 -5.03
C ARG A 49 -11.30 -14.91 -4.43
N ARG A 50 -11.62 -15.88 -5.30
CA ARG A 50 -12.14 -17.18 -4.85
C ARG A 50 -11.08 -17.89 -4.00
N GLY A 51 -11.53 -18.65 -3.00
CA GLY A 51 -10.65 -19.43 -2.13
C GLY A 51 -10.15 -18.71 -0.88
N GLY A 52 -10.80 -17.63 -0.45
CA GLY A 52 -10.43 -16.91 0.78
C GLY A 52 -9.13 -16.12 0.66
N LEU A 53 -8.80 -15.70 -0.57
CA LEU A 53 -7.63 -14.88 -0.87
C LEU A 53 -8.06 -13.49 -1.30
N THR A 54 -7.26 -12.50 -0.96
CA THR A 54 -7.37 -11.13 -1.46
C THR A 54 -6.09 -10.80 -2.21
N ARG A 55 -6.22 -10.22 -3.40
CA ARG A 55 -5.09 -9.70 -4.16
C ARG A 55 -5.01 -8.19 -3.97
N LEU A 56 -3.89 -7.74 -3.42
CA LEU A 56 -3.55 -6.33 -3.31
C LEU A 56 -2.77 -5.88 -4.55
N TYR A 57 -3.22 -4.80 -5.16
CA TYR A 57 -2.53 -4.10 -6.24
C TYR A 57 -1.99 -2.79 -5.71
N PHE A 58 -0.68 -2.63 -5.74
CA PHE A 58 0.00 -1.40 -5.41
C PHE A 58 0.31 -0.69 -6.72
N GLY A 59 -0.22 0.51 -6.87
CA GLY A 59 -0.10 1.30 -8.08
C GLY A 59 0.10 2.78 -7.79
N ILE A 60 0.15 3.52 -8.88
CA ILE A 60 0.23 4.97 -8.89
C ILE A 60 -1.19 5.52 -9.14
N ALA A 61 -1.65 6.41 -8.27
CA ALA A 61 -2.93 7.10 -8.43
C ALA A 61 -2.89 7.99 -9.67
N GLU A 62 -3.93 7.95 -10.50
CA GLU A 62 -4.05 8.88 -11.64
C GLU A 62 -4.57 10.24 -11.15
N ASP A 63 -5.47 10.22 -10.15
CA ASP A 63 -5.96 11.41 -9.45
C ASP A 63 -5.54 11.41 -7.97
N LEU A 64 -4.94 12.53 -7.54
CA LEU A 64 -4.55 12.76 -6.15
C LEU A 64 -5.76 12.96 -5.20
N GLY A 65 -6.98 13.03 -5.71
CA GLY A 65 -8.23 12.94 -4.96
C GLY A 65 -8.71 11.50 -4.67
N GLU A 66 -8.10 10.47 -5.27
CA GLU A 66 -8.48 9.08 -5.01
C GLU A 66 -8.13 8.63 -3.58
N PRO A 67 -8.85 7.65 -3.01
CA PRO A 67 -8.41 7.01 -1.78
C PRO A 67 -7.05 6.32 -1.93
N ILE A 68 -6.22 6.36 -0.88
CA ILE A 68 -4.96 5.58 -0.85
C ILE A 68 -5.22 4.07 -0.81
N TYR A 69 -6.36 3.65 -0.27
CA TYR A 69 -6.77 2.25 -0.15
C TYR A 69 -8.24 2.11 -0.53
N GLY A 70 -8.59 1.15 -1.39
CA GLY A 70 -9.97 0.96 -1.84
C GLY A 70 -10.19 -0.32 -2.65
N SER A 71 -11.40 -0.46 -3.19
CA SER A 71 -11.84 -1.68 -3.90
C SER A 71 -12.03 -1.49 -5.41
N VAL A 72 -11.71 -0.31 -5.96
CA VAL A 72 -11.94 0.01 -7.38
C VAL A 72 -10.63 -0.05 -8.16
N PRO A 73 -10.55 -0.82 -9.26
CA PRO A 73 -9.40 -0.82 -10.16
C PRO A 73 -9.50 0.40 -11.08
N GLY A 74 -9.31 1.60 -10.52
CA GLY A 74 -9.02 2.82 -11.29
C GLY A 74 -7.52 3.07 -11.45
N ALA A 75 -6.69 2.21 -10.87
CA ALA A 75 -5.27 2.46 -10.70
C ALA A 75 -4.54 2.53 -12.04
N GLY A 76 -3.75 3.58 -12.21
CA GLY A 76 -2.72 3.68 -13.21
C GLY A 76 -1.66 2.58 -13.05
N PRO A 77 -0.40 2.79 -13.47
CA PRO A 77 0.60 1.74 -13.51
C PRO A 77 0.76 0.97 -12.17
N VAL A 78 0.43 -0.33 -12.18
CA VAL A 78 0.63 -1.24 -11.04
C VAL A 78 2.08 -1.69 -11.02
N PHE A 79 2.77 -1.41 -9.92
CA PHE A 79 4.18 -1.80 -9.74
C PHE A 79 4.34 -3.06 -8.89
N PHE A 80 3.37 -3.38 -8.03
CA PHE A 80 3.47 -4.54 -7.14
C PHE A 80 2.12 -5.22 -6.92
N ARG A 81 2.11 -6.55 -6.94
CA ARG A 81 0.94 -7.38 -6.63
C ARG A 81 1.28 -8.32 -5.48
N HIS A 82 0.39 -8.41 -4.51
CA HIS A 82 0.58 -9.24 -3.33
C HIS A 82 -0.71 -10.00 -3.00
N GLU A 83 -0.62 -11.33 -2.96
CA GLU A 83 -1.74 -12.16 -2.51
C GLU A 83 -1.61 -12.45 -1.02
N ILE A 84 -2.72 -12.33 -0.31
CA ILE A 84 -2.85 -12.52 1.12
C ILE A 84 -4.12 -13.33 1.43
N PRO A 85 -4.18 -14.03 2.58
CA PRO A 85 -5.44 -14.47 3.15
C PRO A 85 -6.41 -13.29 3.29
N THR A 86 -7.68 -13.48 2.96
CA THR A 86 -8.70 -12.42 3.09
C THR A 86 -8.83 -11.94 4.55
N ALA A 87 -8.58 -12.82 5.52
CA ALA A 87 -8.57 -12.46 6.94
C ALA A 87 -7.49 -11.41 7.30
N ASP A 88 -6.44 -11.26 6.49
CA ASP A 88 -5.35 -10.33 6.74
C ASP A 88 -5.57 -8.96 6.07
N GLU A 89 -6.53 -8.85 5.15
CA GLU A 89 -6.85 -7.59 4.46
C GLU A 89 -7.06 -6.40 5.43
N PRO A 90 -7.77 -6.57 6.57
CA PRO A 90 -7.95 -5.49 7.52
C PRO A 90 -6.64 -4.93 8.10
N LEU A 91 -5.58 -5.74 8.20
CA LEU A 91 -4.26 -5.28 8.66
C LEU A 91 -3.64 -4.29 7.68
N TYR A 92 -3.75 -4.57 6.38
CA TYR A 92 -3.28 -3.68 5.32
C TYR A 92 -4.13 -2.42 5.26
N ARG A 93 -5.45 -2.56 5.32
CA ARG A 93 -6.38 -1.42 5.35
C ARG A 93 -6.06 -0.47 6.50
N ALA A 94 -5.85 -1.00 7.71
CA ALA A 94 -5.49 -0.19 8.88
C ALA A 94 -4.18 0.57 8.66
N PHE A 95 -3.13 -0.11 8.20
CA PHE A 95 -1.84 0.52 7.92
C PHE A 95 -1.94 1.63 6.86
N PHE A 96 -2.60 1.38 5.73
CA PHE A 96 -2.76 2.39 4.69
C PHE A 96 -3.69 3.53 5.08
N THR A 97 -4.67 3.29 5.97
CA THR A 97 -5.49 4.35 6.57
C THR A 97 -4.63 5.32 7.38
N GLU A 98 -3.68 4.79 8.16
CA GLU A 98 -2.73 5.63 8.89
C GLU A 98 -1.79 6.39 7.95
N LEU A 99 -1.40 5.80 6.80
CA LEU A 99 -0.61 6.50 5.80
C LEU A 99 -1.42 7.57 5.05
N ALA A 100 -2.72 7.37 4.85
CA ALA A 100 -3.62 8.37 4.25
C ALA A 100 -3.57 9.68 5.04
N GLN A 101 -3.65 9.58 6.37
CA GLN A 101 -3.59 10.72 7.28
C GLN A 101 -2.24 11.47 7.18
N LEU A 102 -1.13 10.74 7.02
CA LEU A 102 0.19 11.35 6.84
C LEU A 102 0.37 12.03 5.48
N ALA A 103 -0.37 11.58 4.47
CA ALA A 103 -0.30 12.09 3.10
C ALA A 103 -1.39 13.13 2.77
N ASP A 104 -2.24 13.47 3.75
CA ASP A 104 -3.45 14.28 3.54
C ASP A 104 -4.34 13.74 2.39
N ARG A 105 -4.48 12.42 2.34
CA ARG A 105 -5.20 11.68 1.29
C ARG A 105 -6.52 11.11 1.82
N PRO A 106 -7.56 11.02 0.98
CA PRO A 106 -8.83 10.40 1.37
C PRO A 106 -8.69 8.91 1.74
N ILE A 107 -9.61 8.46 2.60
CA ILE A 107 -9.78 7.07 2.99
C ILE A 107 -11.08 6.58 2.35
N ALA A 108 -11.08 5.40 1.74
CA ALA A 108 -12.33 4.80 1.28
C ALA A 108 -13.13 4.30 2.49
N VAL A 109 -14.40 4.69 2.56
CA VAL A 109 -15.38 4.22 3.55
C VAL A 109 -15.82 2.79 3.21
#